data_AF-A0A2V9SAY9-F1
#
_entry.id   AF-A0A2V9SAY9-F1
#
_cell.length_a   1.000
_cell.length_b   1.000
_cell.length_c   1.000
_cell.angle_alpha   90.00
_cell.angle_beta   90.00
_cell.angle_gamma   90.00
#
_symmetry.space_group_name_H-M   'P 1'
#
loop_
_entity.id
_entity.type
_entity.pdbx_description
1 polymer ?
#
loop_
_entity_poly.entity_id
_entity_poly.type
_entity_poly.pdbx_seq_one_letter_code
_entity_poly.pdbx_strand_id
1 'polypeptide(L)'
;MDVGYPITADYDLSDDLKNDLLTITRGTLKLGQTPLALHGTVNTKPTPPQIDLNVKASDVSIAEAARLASAFGVAFGPGTTVNGRVNADIQARGAASKPALNGTISGRDIQVTGKEIPQPVQIKAVNLALTPNEIRSGQFNVTSGNTTMSTLLSLKQYTSNSPIIDATVKAPNATLPEVLSIARAYGVSGLDRISGLGTINIDGRITGPVKSITSEDVLRVLNGSANLNFNNVRLNGTDIAHQLAAIAGFARPGEQALLDVGNVSATGTANLVTEALNLSVSAVLSKAMSQQVGGTSIGGYMNTALANNQGEIVIPVLVTGTFKNPRFAPDLQKLAQMKLKGLVPNFENPGAAASGILGTLLGQKGNQTQQPQQQQQQQQPGVQQLLDLFGKKPQKNPPPPPPK
;
A
#
# COMPACT_ATOMS: atom_id res chain seq x y z
N MET A 1 -0.25 -41.66 -11.08
CA MET A 1 -0.73 -40.30 -10.80
C MET A 1 -2.20 -40.40 -10.47
N ASP A 2 -2.60 -39.98 -9.27
CA ASP A 2 -3.98 -40.00 -8.85
C ASP A 2 -4.57 -38.59 -9.02
N VAL A 3 -5.48 -38.44 -9.97
CA VAL A 3 -6.14 -37.16 -10.29
C VAL A 3 -7.44 -37.01 -9.48
N GLY A 4 -7.78 -37.99 -8.64
CA GLY A 4 -8.94 -38.01 -7.75
C GLY A 4 -10.30 -38.16 -8.43
N TYR A 5 -10.36 -38.17 -9.77
CA TYR A 5 -11.55 -38.30 -10.61
C TYR A 5 -11.22 -38.91 -11.98
N PRO A 6 -12.18 -39.52 -12.70
CA PRO A 6 -11.94 -40.04 -14.05
C PRO A 6 -11.66 -38.93 -15.06
N ILE A 7 -10.64 -39.14 -15.89
CA ILE A 7 -10.40 -38.37 -17.11
C ILE A 7 -10.92 -39.21 -18.28
N THR A 8 -11.80 -38.65 -19.10
CA THR A 8 -12.25 -39.33 -20.34
C THR A 8 -11.79 -38.55 -21.55
N ALA A 9 -11.25 -39.26 -22.54
CA ALA A 9 -10.85 -38.68 -23.82
C ALA A 9 -11.65 -39.33 -24.95
N ASP A 10 -12.31 -38.52 -25.76
CA ASP A 10 -12.90 -38.92 -27.04
C ASP A 10 -12.02 -38.32 -28.13
N TYR A 11 -11.49 -39.14 -29.03
CA TYR A 11 -10.53 -38.67 -30.02
C TYR A 11 -10.66 -39.41 -31.35
N ASP A 12 -10.36 -38.66 -32.40
CA ASP A 12 -10.21 -39.12 -33.78
C ASP A 12 -8.84 -38.64 -34.27
N LEU A 13 -7.94 -39.61 -34.45
CA LEU A 13 -6.52 -39.41 -34.71
C LEU A 13 -6.12 -40.19 -35.96
N SER A 14 -5.29 -39.57 -36.80
CA SER A 14 -4.60 -40.26 -37.88
C SER A 14 -3.10 -39.98 -37.79
N ASP A 15 -2.28 -41.01 -37.99
CA ASP A 15 -0.83 -40.91 -37.90
C ASP A 15 -0.19 -41.24 -39.26
N ASP A 16 0.62 -40.32 -39.77
CA ASP A 16 1.49 -40.56 -40.92
C ASP A 16 2.90 -40.83 -40.42
N LEU A 17 3.17 -42.12 -40.16
CA LEU A 17 4.46 -42.62 -39.67
C LEU A 17 5.65 -42.30 -40.58
N LYS A 18 5.43 -42.02 -41.88
CA LYS A 18 6.53 -41.69 -42.80
C LYS A 18 6.97 -40.24 -42.64
N ASN A 19 6.02 -39.36 -42.30
CA ASN A 19 6.24 -37.94 -42.12
C ASN A 19 6.30 -37.52 -40.65
N ASP A 20 6.17 -38.48 -39.72
CA ASP A 20 6.04 -38.29 -38.26
C ASP A 20 4.98 -37.21 -37.93
N LEU A 21 3.85 -37.28 -38.63
CA LEU A 21 2.78 -36.30 -38.56
C LEU A 21 1.52 -36.92 -37.97
N LEU A 22 1.25 -36.56 -36.71
CA LEU A 22 -0.01 -36.86 -36.06
C LEU A 22 -1.04 -35.77 -36.40
N THR A 23 -2.19 -36.17 -36.90
CA THR A 23 -3.35 -35.30 -37.12
C THR A 23 -4.45 -35.64 -36.14
N ILE A 24 -4.97 -34.62 -35.47
CA ILE A 24 -6.07 -34.67 -34.52
C ILE A 24 -7.27 -34.03 -35.19
N THR A 25 -8.14 -34.83 -35.79
CA THR A 25 -9.37 -34.35 -36.42
C THR A 25 -10.35 -33.86 -35.36
N ARG A 26 -10.43 -34.59 -34.24
CA ARG A 26 -11.24 -34.22 -33.09
C ARG A 26 -10.59 -34.79 -31.84
N GLY A 27 -10.49 -33.98 -30.79
CA GLY A 27 -10.15 -34.42 -29.45
C GLY A 27 -11.05 -33.70 -28.47
N THR A 28 -11.72 -34.44 -27.60
CA THR A 28 -12.48 -33.90 -26.48
C THR A 28 -11.98 -34.55 -25.20
N LEU A 29 -11.33 -33.76 -24.36
CA LEU A 29 -10.91 -34.18 -23.03
C LEU A 29 -11.97 -33.71 -22.03
N LYS A 30 -12.56 -34.61 -21.25
CA LYS A 30 -13.42 -34.24 -20.13
C LYS A 30 -12.69 -34.51 -18.82
N LEU A 31 -12.64 -33.48 -18.00
CA LEU A 31 -12.14 -33.54 -16.64
C LEU A 31 -13.31 -33.20 -15.72
N GLY A 32 -13.88 -34.21 -15.06
CA GLY A 32 -15.17 -34.06 -14.41
C GLY A 32 -16.27 -33.74 -15.44
N GLN A 33 -16.96 -32.62 -15.28
CA GLN A 33 -18.04 -32.19 -16.18
C GLN A 33 -17.58 -31.28 -17.32
N THR A 34 -16.30 -30.96 -17.38
CA THR A 34 -15.79 -29.84 -18.16
C THR A 34 -15.11 -30.31 -19.44
N PRO A 35 -15.68 -30.05 -20.63
CA PRO A 35 -15.08 -30.46 -21.90
C PRO A 35 -14.04 -29.43 -22.41
N LEU A 36 -12.88 -29.93 -22.81
CA LEU A 36 -11.86 -29.24 -23.56
C LEU A 36 -11.81 -29.84 -24.97
N ALA A 37 -12.08 -29.05 -25.99
CA ALA A 37 -11.96 -29.48 -27.38
C ALA A 37 -10.60 -29.08 -27.95
N LEU A 38 -9.96 -29.98 -28.70
CA LEU A 38 -8.70 -29.73 -29.38
C LEU A 38 -8.69 -30.41 -30.76
N HIS A 39 -8.05 -29.78 -31.74
CA HIS A 39 -7.82 -30.34 -33.06
C HIS A 39 -6.59 -29.69 -33.71
N GLY A 40 -6.00 -30.33 -34.71
CA GLY A 40 -4.84 -29.80 -35.41
C GLY A 40 -3.78 -30.86 -35.71
N THR A 41 -2.52 -30.46 -35.80
CA THR A 41 -1.42 -31.35 -36.15
C THR A 41 -0.23 -31.23 -35.20
N VAL A 42 0.50 -32.33 -35.07
CA VAL A 42 1.76 -32.43 -34.35
C VAL A 42 2.77 -33.13 -35.25
N ASN A 43 3.82 -32.42 -35.63
CA ASN A 43 4.94 -32.96 -36.38
C ASN A 43 6.10 -33.22 -35.40
N THR A 44 6.41 -34.49 -35.16
CA THR A 44 7.41 -34.93 -34.19
C THR A 44 8.80 -35.14 -34.80
N LYS A 45 8.95 -35.01 -36.12
CA LYS A 45 10.24 -35.11 -36.83
C LYS A 45 11.28 -34.07 -36.37
N PRO A 46 10.95 -32.77 -36.24
CA PRO A 46 11.90 -31.79 -35.72
C PRO A 46 12.00 -31.85 -34.19
N THR A 47 13.15 -31.45 -33.65
CA THR A 47 13.37 -31.28 -32.20
C THR A 47 13.62 -29.79 -31.91
N PRO A 48 12.70 -29.08 -31.22
CA PRO A 48 11.44 -29.55 -30.64
C PRO A 48 10.35 -29.83 -31.72
N PRO A 49 9.38 -30.73 -31.42
CA PRO A 49 8.23 -30.98 -32.27
C PRO A 49 7.52 -29.68 -32.67
N GLN A 50 6.95 -29.62 -33.87
CA GLN A 50 6.15 -28.48 -34.31
C GLN A 50 4.67 -28.80 -34.13
N ILE A 51 3.91 -27.84 -33.61
CA ILE A 51 2.47 -27.97 -33.40
C ILE A 51 1.72 -26.93 -34.22
N ASP A 52 0.51 -27.28 -34.66
CA ASP A 52 -0.53 -26.34 -35.07
C ASP A 52 -1.85 -26.86 -34.48
N LEU A 53 -2.18 -26.41 -33.27
CA LEU A 53 -3.29 -26.90 -32.47
C LEU A 53 -4.28 -25.79 -32.20
N ASN A 54 -5.56 -26.05 -32.46
CA ASN A 54 -6.66 -25.22 -32.01
C ASN A 54 -7.24 -25.83 -30.74
N VAL A 55 -7.38 -25.02 -29.70
CA VAL A 55 -7.89 -25.40 -28.39
C VAL A 55 -9.08 -24.52 -28.05
N LYS A 56 -10.20 -25.15 -27.73
CA LYS A 56 -11.42 -24.48 -27.32
C LYS A 56 -11.86 -24.97 -25.95
N ALA A 57 -12.03 -24.01 -25.05
CA ALA A 57 -12.54 -24.18 -23.70
C ALA A 57 -13.83 -23.38 -23.55
N SER A 58 -14.90 -24.01 -23.05
CA SER A 58 -16.17 -23.34 -22.79
C SER A 58 -16.59 -23.59 -21.34
N ASP A 59 -16.57 -22.52 -20.57
CA ASP A 59 -16.91 -22.47 -19.14
C ASP A 59 -16.12 -23.44 -18.26
N VAL A 60 -14.81 -23.55 -18.52
CA VAL A 60 -13.93 -24.49 -17.85
C VAL A 60 -13.58 -24.02 -16.45
N SER A 61 -13.66 -24.91 -15.45
CA SER A 61 -13.19 -24.60 -14.09
C SER A 61 -11.66 -24.47 -14.06
N ILE A 62 -11.16 -23.34 -13.56
CA ILE A 62 -9.71 -23.11 -13.38
C ILE A 62 -9.13 -24.13 -12.40
N ALA A 63 -9.87 -24.49 -11.35
CA ALA A 63 -9.42 -25.47 -10.35
C ALA A 63 -9.25 -26.87 -10.96
N GLU A 64 -10.15 -27.27 -11.87
CA GLU A 64 -10.04 -28.55 -12.57
C GLU A 64 -8.88 -28.51 -13.56
N ALA A 65 -8.81 -27.48 -14.42
CA ALA A 65 -7.70 -27.33 -15.37
C ALA A 65 -6.33 -27.34 -14.68
N ALA A 66 -6.21 -26.70 -13.51
CA ALA A 66 -4.98 -26.70 -12.72
C ALA A 66 -4.63 -28.07 -12.13
N ARG A 67 -5.61 -28.87 -11.71
CA ARG A 67 -5.37 -30.26 -11.28
C ARG A 67 -4.82 -31.10 -12.43
N LEU A 68 -5.39 -30.97 -13.63
CA LEU A 68 -4.86 -31.63 -14.81
C LEU A 68 -3.44 -31.16 -15.11
N ALA A 69 -3.20 -29.85 -15.13
CA ALA A 69 -1.87 -29.28 -15.34
C ALA A 69 -0.86 -29.79 -14.30
N SER A 70 -1.28 -29.99 -13.05
CA SER A 70 -0.42 -30.47 -11.97
C SER A 70 0.05 -31.91 -12.19
N ALA A 71 -0.78 -32.74 -12.85
CA ALA A 71 -0.35 -34.07 -13.30
C ALA A 71 0.75 -34.00 -14.37
N PHE A 72 0.88 -32.87 -15.07
CA PHE A 72 1.96 -32.63 -16.02
C PHE A 72 3.07 -31.72 -15.46
N GLY A 73 3.13 -31.56 -14.13
CA GLY A 73 4.19 -30.82 -13.44
C GLY A 73 3.97 -29.30 -13.36
N VAL A 74 2.80 -28.80 -13.77
CA VAL A 74 2.44 -27.37 -13.69
C VAL A 74 1.38 -27.18 -12.61
N ALA A 75 1.76 -26.64 -11.45
CA ALA A 75 0.85 -26.41 -10.34
C ALA A 75 0.91 -24.96 -9.85
N PHE A 76 -0.16 -24.52 -9.18
CA PHE A 76 -0.10 -23.30 -8.39
C PHE A 76 0.87 -23.45 -7.21
N GLY A 77 1.31 -22.32 -6.65
CA GLY A 77 2.20 -22.31 -5.49
C GLY A 77 1.63 -23.11 -4.31
N PRO A 78 2.48 -23.69 -3.45
CA PRO A 78 2.04 -24.49 -2.31
C PRO A 78 1.00 -23.76 -1.45
N GLY A 79 -0.09 -24.46 -1.11
CA GLY A 79 -1.16 -23.88 -0.28
C GLY A 79 -1.97 -22.76 -0.94
N THR A 80 -1.84 -22.56 -2.26
CA THR A 80 -2.65 -21.62 -3.04
C THR A 80 -3.76 -22.37 -3.76
N THR A 81 -4.97 -21.82 -3.71
CA THR A 81 -6.12 -22.30 -4.47
C THR A 81 -6.63 -21.18 -5.38
N VAL A 82 -6.96 -21.54 -6.62
CA VAL A 82 -7.54 -20.64 -7.59
C VAL A 82 -8.83 -21.25 -8.10
N ASN A 83 -9.93 -20.55 -7.85
CA ASN A 83 -11.25 -20.87 -8.37
C ASN A 83 -11.62 -19.85 -9.44
N GLY A 84 -12.57 -20.20 -10.30
CA GLY A 84 -13.08 -19.35 -11.37
C GLY A 84 -13.37 -20.15 -12.62
N ARG A 85 -13.89 -19.45 -13.65
CA ARG A 85 -14.28 -20.06 -14.92
C ARG A 85 -13.53 -19.40 -16.07
N VAL A 86 -13.18 -20.19 -17.08
CA VAL A 86 -12.44 -19.72 -18.26
C VAL A 86 -13.11 -20.18 -19.55
N ASN A 87 -13.20 -19.27 -20.52
CA ASN A 87 -13.40 -19.61 -21.92
C ASN A 87 -12.11 -19.32 -22.67
N ALA A 88 -11.81 -20.13 -23.67
CA ALA A 88 -10.67 -19.91 -24.54
C ALA A 88 -10.99 -20.39 -25.96
N ASP A 89 -10.48 -19.67 -26.95
CA ASP A 89 -10.41 -20.10 -28.33
C ASP A 89 -9.03 -19.67 -28.83
N ILE A 90 -8.11 -20.62 -28.90
CA ILE A 90 -6.67 -20.37 -29.07
C ILE A 90 -6.13 -21.29 -30.15
N GLN A 91 -5.42 -20.74 -31.11
CA GLN A 91 -4.51 -21.46 -31.97
C GLN A 91 -3.08 -21.35 -31.44
N ALA A 92 -2.41 -22.48 -31.24
CA ALA A 92 -1.02 -22.61 -30.86
C ALA A 92 -0.20 -23.17 -32.03
N ARG A 93 0.75 -22.40 -32.55
CA ARG A 93 1.56 -22.75 -33.73
C ARG A 93 3.05 -22.59 -33.49
N GLY A 94 3.86 -23.52 -34.01
CA GLY A 94 5.32 -23.46 -34.00
C GLY A 94 5.95 -24.51 -33.07
N ALA A 95 7.15 -24.25 -32.56
CA ALA A 95 7.84 -25.17 -31.67
C ALA A 95 7.02 -25.46 -30.40
N ALA A 96 6.83 -26.74 -30.07
CA ALA A 96 6.07 -27.20 -28.90
C ALA A 96 6.59 -26.63 -27.57
N SER A 97 7.88 -26.28 -27.51
CA SER A 97 8.48 -25.64 -26.33
C SER A 97 8.16 -24.15 -26.20
N LYS A 98 7.79 -23.46 -27.29
CA LYS A 98 7.50 -22.01 -27.35
C LYS A 98 6.51 -21.67 -28.47
N PRO A 99 5.26 -22.13 -28.40
CA PRO A 99 4.29 -21.88 -29.46
C PRO A 99 3.89 -20.40 -29.51
N ALA A 100 3.75 -19.88 -30.72
CA ALA A 100 3.01 -18.65 -30.98
C ALA A 100 1.52 -18.92 -30.81
N LEU A 101 0.79 -17.99 -30.22
CA LEU A 101 -0.59 -18.12 -29.81
C LEU A 101 -1.41 -17.05 -30.51
N ASN A 102 -2.59 -17.40 -30.98
CA ASN A 102 -3.53 -16.46 -31.57
C ASN A 102 -4.93 -16.77 -31.06
N GLY A 103 -5.70 -15.75 -30.67
CA GLY A 103 -7.08 -15.94 -30.22
C GLY A 103 -7.39 -15.18 -28.94
N THR A 104 -8.30 -15.73 -28.12
CA THR A 104 -8.81 -15.04 -26.92
C THR A 104 -8.96 -15.97 -25.74
N ILE A 105 -8.80 -15.40 -24.54
CA ILE A 105 -9.10 -16.03 -23.25
C ILE A 105 -9.97 -15.07 -22.45
N SER A 106 -11.07 -15.56 -21.89
CA SER A 106 -11.88 -14.79 -20.94
C SER A 106 -11.98 -15.57 -19.63
N GLY A 107 -11.53 -14.97 -18.53
CA GLY A 107 -11.71 -15.50 -17.17
C GLY A 107 -12.79 -14.72 -16.43
N ARG A 108 -13.57 -15.40 -15.59
CA ARG A 108 -14.58 -14.77 -14.73
C ARG A 108 -14.64 -15.42 -13.36
N ASP A 109 -15.11 -14.63 -12.40
CA ASP A 109 -15.32 -15.04 -11.00
C ASP A 109 -14.05 -15.70 -10.41
N ILE A 110 -12.89 -15.15 -10.76
CA ILE A 110 -11.61 -15.70 -10.32
C ILE A 110 -11.40 -15.31 -8.88
N GLN A 111 -11.11 -16.29 -8.04
CA GLN A 111 -10.79 -16.09 -6.64
C GLN A 111 -9.52 -16.85 -6.29
N VAL A 112 -8.54 -16.13 -5.76
CA VAL A 112 -7.28 -16.69 -5.26
C VAL A 112 -7.30 -16.63 -3.74
N THR A 113 -7.07 -17.76 -3.10
CA THR A 113 -6.89 -17.85 -1.65
C THR A 113 -5.68 -18.71 -1.33
N GLY A 114 -5.13 -18.56 -0.14
CA GLY A 114 -4.03 -19.40 0.32
C GLY A 114 -3.61 -19.08 1.73
N LYS A 115 -2.78 -19.92 2.33
CA LYS A 115 -2.33 -19.76 3.72
C LYS A 115 -1.69 -18.39 3.99
N GLU A 116 -0.97 -17.86 3.00
CA GLU A 116 -0.28 -16.57 3.08
C GLU A 116 -1.10 -15.40 2.52
N ILE A 117 -2.31 -15.65 2.04
CA ILE A 117 -3.21 -14.65 1.46
C ILE A 117 -4.33 -14.42 2.49
N PRO A 118 -4.16 -13.50 3.46
CA PRO A 118 -5.08 -13.35 4.58
C PRO A 118 -6.47 -12.87 4.15
N GLN A 119 -6.55 -12.17 3.02
CA GLN A 119 -7.81 -11.76 2.40
C GLN A 119 -7.89 -12.29 0.96
N PRO A 120 -8.97 -13.01 0.58
CA PRO A 120 -9.16 -13.50 -0.78
C PRO A 120 -8.96 -12.40 -1.81
N VAL A 121 -8.27 -12.73 -2.90
CA VAL A 121 -8.07 -11.83 -4.03
C VAL A 121 -9.04 -12.24 -5.12
N GLN A 122 -9.82 -11.30 -5.63
CA GLN A 122 -10.90 -11.56 -6.59
C GLN A 122 -10.70 -10.76 -7.88
N ILE A 123 -11.03 -11.39 -9.00
CA ILE A 123 -11.09 -10.77 -10.32
C ILE A 123 -12.42 -11.18 -10.95
N LYS A 124 -13.34 -10.23 -11.07
CA LYS A 124 -14.69 -10.50 -11.61
C LYS A 124 -14.64 -10.96 -13.06
N ALA A 125 -13.84 -10.29 -13.87
CA ALA A 125 -13.65 -10.62 -15.27
C ALA A 125 -12.28 -10.13 -15.75
N VAL A 126 -11.65 -10.90 -16.64
CA VAL A 126 -10.45 -10.52 -17.37
C VAL A 126 -10.52 -11.10 -18.77
N ASN A 127 -10.26 -10.27 -19.78
CA ASN A 127 -10.19 -10.69 -21.17
C ASN A 127 -8.78 -10.51 -21.67
N LEU A 128 -8.22 -11.53 -22.32
CA LEU A 128 -6.92 -11.53 -22.94
C LEU A 128 -7.08 -11.74 -24.45
N ALA A 129 -6.43 -10.89 -25.22
CA ALA A 129 -6.21 -11.08 -26.65
C ALA A 129 -4.79 -11.60 -26.86
N LEU A 130 -4.65 -12.68 -27.61
CA LEU A 130 -3.38 -13.30 -27.94
C LEU A 130 -3.11 -13.10 -29.42
N THR A 131 -1.89 -12.67 -29.71
CA THR A 131 -1.31 -12.63 -31.06
C THR A 131 0.07 -13.25 -31.00
N PRO A 132 0.66 -13.68 -32.13
CA PRO A 132 2.00 -14.29 -32.13
C PRO A 132 3.09 -13.47 -31.44
N ASN A 133 2.91 -12.15 -31.34
CA ASN A 133 3.90 -11.22 -30.81
C ASN A 133 3.48 -10.55 -29.50
N GLU A 134 2.22 -10.65 -29.07
CA GLU A 134 1.72 -9.91 -27.91
C GLU A 134 0.55 -10.64 -27.25
N ILE A 135 0.59 -10.72 -25.92
CA ILE A 135 -0.55 -11.07 -25.08
C ILE A 135 -0.99 -9.78 -24.38
N ARG A 136 -2.24 -9.37 -24.57
CA ARG A 136 -2.76 -8.11 -24.02
C ARG A 136 -4.05 -8.34 -23.27
N SER A 137 -4.17 -7.74 -22.09
CA SER A 137 -5.43 -7.73 -21.35
C SER A 137 -6.30 -6.53 -21.74
N GLY A 138 -7.61 -6.64 -21.56
CA GLY A 138 -8.44 -5.48 -21.28
C GLY A 138 -8.11 -4.88 -19.91
N GLN A 139 -8.68 -3.72 -19.58
CA GLN A 139 -8.64 -3.22 -18.21
C GLN A 139 -9.48 -4.14 -17.32
N PHE A 140 -8.96 -4.54 -16.17
CA PHE A 140 -9.67 -5.37 -15.20
C PHE A 140 -9.39 -4.90 -13.79
N ASN A 141 -10.29 -5.24 -12.87
CA ASN A 141 -10.16 -4.90 -11.46
C ASN A 141 -9.78 -6.13 -10.65
N VAL A 142 -8.79 -5.96 -9.79
CA VAL A 142 -8.38 -6.89 -8.74
C VAL A 142 -8.86 -6.33 -7.42
N THR A 143 -9.60 -7.11 -6.64
CA THR A 143 -10.15 -6.66 -5.36
C THR A 143 -9.72 -7.57 -4.21
N SER A 144 -9.34 -6.99 -3.09
CA SER A 144 -9.06 -7.71 -1.84
C SER A 144 -9.52 -6.84 -0.67
N GLY A 145 -10.46 -7.34 0.15
CA GLY A 145 -11.13 -6.53 1.17
C GLY A 145 -11.75 -5.27 0.58
N ASN A 146 -11.35 -4.10 1.08
CA ASN A 146 -11.80 -2.79 0.63
C ASN A 146 -10.92 -2.18 -0.47
N THR A 147 -9.79 -2.81 -0.80
CA THR A 147 -8.88 -2.34 -1.86
C THR A 147 -9.35 -2.81 -3.22
N THR A 148 -9.49 -1.86 -4.15
CA THR A 148 -9.67 -2.14 -5.59
C THR A 148 -8.48 -1.60 -6.36
N MET A 149 -7.84 -2.48 -7.13
CA MET A 149 -6.72 -2.17 -8.01
C MET A 149 -7.15 -2.38 -9.47
N SER A 150 -7.13 -1.31 -10.26
CA SER A 150 -7.36 -1.34 -11.69
C SER A 150 -6.05 -1.63 -12.42
N THR A 151 -6.06 -2.63 -13.29
CA THR A 151 -4.88 -3.14 -13.98
C THR A 151 -5.11 -3.22 -15.50
N LEU A 152 -4.10 -2.86 -16.27
CA LEU A 152 -3.99 -3.12 -17.71
C LEU A 152 -2.62 -3.73 -17.97
N LEU A 153 -2.54 -4.80 -18.76
CA LEU A 153 -1.31 -5.55 -19.01
C LEU A 153 -1.11 -5.81 -20.51
N SER A 154 0.14 -5.72 -20.95
CA SER A 154 0.61 -6.17 -22.25
C SER A 154 1.95 -6.86 -22.09
N LEU A 155 2.11 -8.02 -22.72
CA LEU A 155 3.34 -8.79 -22.77
C LEU A 155 3.73 -9.00 -24.24
N LYS A 156 4.72 -8.23 -24.69
CA LYS A 156 5.24 -8.27 -26.05
C LYS A 156 6.40 -9.26 -26.16
N GLN A 157 6.56 -9.84 -27.33
CA GLN A 157 7.62 -10.78 -27.67
C GLN A 157 7.72 -11.94 -26.67
N TYR A 158 6.58 -12.44 -26.19
CA TYR A 158 6.51 -13.48 -25.15
C TYR A 158 7.13 -14.83 -25.57
N THR A 159 7.26 -15.07 -26.87
CA THR A 159 7.96 -16.24 -27.46
C THR A 159 9.48 -16.05 -27.51
N SER A 160 9.99 -14.83 -27.31
CA SER A 160 11.42 -14.52 -27.34
C SER A 160 12.12 -14.86 -26.02
N ASN A 161 13.45 -14.77 -26.01
CA ASN A 161 14.23 -14.91 -24.77
C ASN A 161 14.17 -13.68 -23.86
N SER A 162 13.61 -12.56 -24.34
CA SER A 162 13.57 -11.27 -23.65
C SER A 162 12.20 -10.61 -23.82
N PRO A 163 11.14 -11.21 -23.26
CA PRO A 163 9.80 -10.65 -23.39
C PRO A 163 9.70 -9.31 -22.67
N ILE A 164 8.88 -8.41 -23.17
CA ILE A 164 8.73 -7.04 -22.66
C ILE A 164 7.34 -6.90 -22.04
N ILE A 165 7.29 -6.56 -20.76
CA ILE A 165 6.05 -6.20 -20.08
C ILE A 165 5.77 -4.70 -20.24
N ASP A 166 4.49 -4.35 -20.36
CA ASP A 166 3.95 -3.02 -20.19
C ASP A 166 2.66 -3.15 -19.36
N ALA A 167 2.67 -2.68 -18.12
CA ALA A 167 1.55 -2.80 -17.19
C ALA A 167 1.24 -1.44 -16.58
N THR A 168 -0.04 -1.09 -16.48
CA THR A 168 -0.50 0.09 -15.74
C THR A 168 -1.35 -0.38 -14.57
N VAL A 169 -1.09 0.17 -13.39
CA VAL A 169 -1.74 -0.21 -12.13
C VAL A 169 -2.19 1.04 -11.40
N LYS A 170 -3.45 1.07 -10.98
CA LYS A 170 -4.03 2.15 -10.17
C LYS A 170 -4.79 1.59 -8.99
N ALA A 171 -4.45 2.01 -7.78
CA ALA A 171 -5.14 1.63 -6.56
C ALA A 171 -5.25 2.84 -5.63
N PRO A 172 -6.30 3.66 -5.76
CA PRO A 172 -6.51 4.79 -4.86
C PRO A 172 -6.98 4.28 -3.50
N ASN A 173 -6.47 4.89 -2.42
CA ASN A 173 -6.83 4.59 -1.03
C ASN A 173 -6.72 3.10 -0.66
N ALA A 174 -5.77 2.38 -1.27
CA ALA A 174 -5.55 0.97 -1.03
C ALA A 174 -4.98 0.75 0.37
N THR A 175 -5.41 -0.27 1.10
CA THR A 175 -4.81 -0.57 2.40
C THR A 175 -3.57 -1.45 2.22
N LEU A 176 -2.54 -1.21 3.03
CA LEU A 176 -1.29 -1.97 2.95
C LEU A 176 -1.51 -3.50 3.10
N PRO A 177 -2.29 -4.00 4.08
CA PRO A 177 -2.52 -5.44 4.21
C PRO A 177 -3.18 -6.09 2.98
N GLU A 178 -4.11 -5.38 2.33
CA GLU A 178 -4.82 -5.87 1.15
C GLU A 178 -3.92 -5.82 -0.09
N VAL A 179 -3.08 -4.80 -0.23
CA VAL A 179 -2.07 -4.74 -1.30
C VAL A 179 -1.05 -5.87 -1.15
N LEU A 180 -0.62 -6.18 0.08
CA LEU A 180 0.24 -7.34 0.34
C LEU A 180 -0.46 -8.65 -0.03
N SER A 181 -1.77 -8.77 0.25
CA SER A 181 -2.58 -9.94 -0.15
C SER A 181 -2.62 -10.10 -1.67
N ILE A 182 -2.85 -9.01 -2.40
CA ILE A 182 -2.79 -8.96 -3.86
C ILE A 182 -1.40 -9.41 -4.35
N ALA A 183 -0.33 -8.80 -3.83
CA ALA A 183 1.03 -9.11 -4.26
C ALA A 183 1.40 -10.60 -4.05
N ARG A 184 1.02 -11.18 -2.89
CA ARG A 184 1.22 -12.61 -2.62
C ARG A 184 0.43 -13.51 -3.55
N ALA A 185 -0.81 -13.15 -3.88
CA ALA A 185 -1.62 -13.90 -4.85
C ALA A 185 -0.99 -13.95 -6.25
N TYR A 186 -0.17 -12.96 -6.61
CA TYR A 186 0.63 -12.93 -7.84
C TYR A 186 2.04 -13.53 -7.69
N GLY A 187 2.34 -14.17 -6.56
CA GLY A 187 3.62 -14.87 -6.34
C GLY A 187 4.78 -13.98 -5.91
N VAL A 188 4.53 -12.74 -5.50
CA VAL A 188 5.59 -11.88 -4.94
C VAL A 188 6.01 -12.43 -3.58
N SER A 189 7.29 -12.82 -3.47
CA SER A 189 7.90 -13.35 -2.26
C SER A 189 8.69 -12.28 -1.49
N GLY A 190 9.10 -12.58 -0.25
CA GLY A 190 9.92 -11.66 0.56
C GLY A 190 9.14 -10.51 1.22
N LEU A 191 7.80 -10.54 1.16
CA LEU A 191 6.92 -9.53 1.72
C LEU A 191 6.76 -9.62 3.25
N ASP A 192 7.27 -10.68 3.88
CA ASP A 192 7.13 -10.92 5.34
C ASP A 192 7.84 -9.89 6.21
N ARG A 193 8.76 -9.12 5.61
CA ARG A 193 9.45 -8.02 6.26
C ARG A 193 8.65 -6.73 6.27
N ILE A 194 7.56 -6.67 5.53
CA ILE A 194 6.68 -5.50 5.42
C ILE A 194 5.40 -5.81 6.18
N SER A 195 5.22 -5.13 7.32
CA SER A 195 3.99 -5.21 8.12
C SER A 195 3.59 -3.82 8.55
N GLY A 196 2.28 -3.57 8.60
CA GLY A 196 1.77 -2.26 8.98
C GLY A 196 0.30 -2.08 8.62
N LEU A 197 -0.30 -1.12 9.31
CA LEU A 197 -1.61 -0.59 8.98
C LEU A 197 -1.41 0.78 8.32
N GLY A 198 -2.18 1.06 7.28
CA GLY A 198 -2.10 2.32 6.55
C GLY A 198 -2.72 2.22 5.16
N THR A 199 -2.96 3.37 4.55
CA THR A 199 -3.44 3.50 3.17
C THR A 199 -2.30 3.95 2.25
N ILE A 200 -2.33 3.51 1.01
CA ILE A 200 -1.40 3.89 -0.05
C ILE A 200 -2.18 4.23 -1.31
N ASN A 201 -1.68 5.22 -2.06
CA ASN A 201 -2.15 5.53 -3.39
C ASN A 201 -1.13 5.00 -4.38
N ILE A 202 -1.56 4.09 -5.25
CA ILE A 202 -0.72 3.53 -6.31
C ILE A 202 -1.22 4.11 -7.64
N ASP A 203 -0.35 4.77 -8.39
CA ASP A 203 -0.54 5.06 -9.82
C ASP A 203 0.81 4.80 -10.49
N GLY A 204 0.92 3.63 -11.11
CA GLY A 204 2.18 3.08 -11.56
C GLY A 204 2.11 2.55 -12.99
N ARG A 205 3.20 2.71 -13.72
CA ARG A 205 3.42 2.04 -15.00
C ARG A 205 4.73 1.27 -14.95
N ILE A 206 4.65 -0.02 -15.26
CA ILE A 206 5.77 -0.94 -15.38
C ILE A 206 6.05 -1.11 -16.86
N THR A 207 7.28 -0.86 -17.30
CA THR A 207 7.66 -1.19 -18.68
C THR A 207 9.10 -1.66 -18.72
N GLY A 208 9.35 -2.83 -19.31
CA GLY A 208 10.70 -3.36 -19.45
C GLY A 208 10.76 -4.86 -19.73
N PRO A 209 11.95 -5.43 -19.96
CA PRO A 209 12.10 -6.88 -20.11
C PRO A 209 11.75 -7.65 -18.83
N VAL A 210 11.02 -8.77 -18.91
CA VAL A 210 10.58 -9.55 -17.73
C VAL A 210 11.76 -10.11 -16.94
N LYS A 211 12.85 -10.49 -17.61
CA LYS A 211 14.08 -10.99 -16.96
C LYS A 211 14.88 -9.91 -16.25
N SER A 212 14.66 -8.64 -16.61
CA SER A 212 15.37 -7.52 -16.02
C SER A 212 14.57 -6.81 -14.96
N ILE A 213 13.33 -7.23 -14.65
CA ILE A 213 12.58 -6.66 -13.52
C ILE A 213 13.28 -7.09 -12.24
N THR A 214 14.25 -6.31 -11.80
CA THR A 214 14.88 -6.47 -10.49
C THR A 214 13.93 -5.97 -9.41
N SER A 215 14.23 -6.26 -8.14
CA SER A 215 13.53 -5.64 -7.02
C SER A 215 13.53 -4.10 -7.11
N GLU A 216 14.54 -3.52 -7.74
CA GLU A 216 14.66 -2.06 -7.97
C GLU A 216 13.67 -1.59 -9.04
N ASP A 217 13.41 -2.37 -10.08
CA ASP A 217 12.37 -2.07 -11.07
C ASP A 217 10.95 -2.25 -10.52
N VAL A 218 10.71 -3.24 -9.65
CA VAL A 218 9.43 -3.36 -8.89
C VAL A 218 9.22 -2.13 -8.02
N LEU A 219 10.28 -1.59 -7.43
CA LEU A 219 10.22 -0.35 -6.67
C LEU A 219 9.93 0.88 -7.57
N ARG A 220 10.46 0.95 -8.80
CA ARG A 220 10.16 2.04 -9.76
C ARG A 220 8.69 2.12 -10.21
N VAL A 221 7.98 1.00 -10.19
CA VAL A 221 6.53 0.94 -10.47
C VAL A 221 5.73 1.77 -9.49
N LEU A 222 6.22 1.89 -8.26
CA LEU A 222 5.59 2.67 -7.20
C LEU A 222 5.90 4.17 -7.37
N ASN A 223 5.80 4.71 -8.58
CA ASN A 223 5.88 6.15 -8.87
C ASN A 223 4.64 6.91 -8.38
N GLY A 224 4.21 6.62 -7.15
CA GLY A 224 3.07 7.21 -6.49
C GLY A 224 3.52 7.95 -5.23
N SER A 225 2.85 9.07 -4.93
CA SER A 225 2.95 9.70 -3.61
C SER A 225 2.27 8.78 -2.59
N ALA A 226 3.04 7.92 -1.93
CA ALA A 226 2.54 7.10 -0.85
C ALA A 226 2.36 7.98 0.40
N ASN A 227 1.13 8.43 0.66
CA ASN A 227 0.78 9.02 1.96
C ASN A 227 0.62 7.88 2.97
N LEU A 228 1.76 7.40 3.44
CA LEU A 228 1.85 6.24 4.31
C LEU A 228 1.50 6.65 5.74
N ASN A 229 0.22 6.67 6.11
CA ASN A 229 -0.16 6.88 7.51
C ASN A 229 0.09 5.57 8.29
N PHE A 230 1.33 5.42 8.77
CA PHE A 230 1.77 4.30 9.56
C PHE A 230 1.48 4.57 11.03
N ASN A 231 0.39 4.01 11.58
CA ASN A 231 0.15 4.13 13.02
C ASN A 231 0.98 3.12 13.83
N ASN A 232 1.41 1.99 13.25
CA ASN A 232 2.24 0.97 13.90
C ASN A 232 3.02 0.13 12.86
N VAL A 233 4.18 0.59 12.39
CA VAL A 233 5.04 -0.21 11.50
C VAL A 233 6.25 -0.76 12.25
N ARG A 234 6.48 -2.07 12.13
CA ARG A 234 7.72 -2.74 12.56
C ARG A 234 8.50 -3.16 11.31
N LEU A 235 9.56 -2.44 10.98
CA LEU A 235 10.49 -2.80 9.90
C LEU A 235 11.60 -3.67 10.49
N ASN A 236 11.57 -4.98 10.21
CA ASN A 236 12.65 -5.88 10.61
C ASN A 236 13.86 -5.67 9.68
N GLY A 237 15.01 -5.26 10.22
CA GLY A 237 16.30 -5.17 9.51
C GLY A 237 16.81 -3.77 9.18
N THR A 238 16.10 -2.71 9.60
CA THR A 238 16.66 -1.35 9.67
C THR A 238 16.59 -0.90 11.12
N ASP A 239 17.73 -0.52 11.71
CA ASP A 239 17.78 -0.09 13.10
C ASP A 239 17.34 1.37 13.23
N ILE A 240 16.06 1.61 12.89
CA ILE A 240 15.42 2.92 12.99
C ILE A 240 15.46 3.39 14.45
N ALA A 241 15.31 2.47 15.40
CA ALA A 241 15.50 2.74 16.81
C ALA A 241 16.89 3.33 17.06
N HIS A 242 17.97 2.68 16.63
CA HIS A 242 19.33 3.19 16.83
C HIS A 242 19.58 4.57 16.20
N GLN A 243 19.07 4.83 14.99
CA GLN A 243 19.20 6.16 14.36
C GLN A 243 18.41 7.23 15.12
N LEU A 244 17.20 6.92 15.57
CA LEU A 244 16.41 7.83 16.41
C LEU A 244 17.09 8.07 17.76
N ALA A 245 17.70 7.05 18.36
CA ALA A 245 18.50 7.19 19.58
C ALA A 245 19.69 8.10 19.36
N ALA A 246 20.43 7.95 18.27
CA ALA A 246 21.60 8.79 17.97
C ALA A 246 21.20 10.26 17.82
N ILE A 247 20.12 10.56 17.10
CA ILE A 247 19.63 11.94 16.90
C ILE A 247 19.15 12.57 18.19
N ALA A 248 18.48 11.79 19.04
CA ALA A 248 17.99 12.26 20.32
C ALA A 248 19.07 12.25 21.42
N GLY A 249 20.30 11.81 21.10
CA GLY A 249 21.43 11.78 22.03
C GLY A 249 21.41 10.60 23.02
N PHE A 250 20.62 9.57 22.74
CA PHE A 250 20.45 8.38 23.59
C PHE A 250 21.38 7.21 23.23
N ALA A 251 22.05 7.25 22.07
CA ALA A 251 23.00 6.21 21.67
C ALA A 251 24.36 6.42 22.35
N ARG A 252 24.80 5.45 23.16
CA ARG A 252 26.16 5.40 23.71
C ARG A 252 27.08 4.59 22.78
N PRO A 253 28.37 4.95 22.66
CA PRO A 253 29.32 4.17 21.87
C PRO A 253 29.43 2.74 22.41
N GLY A 254 29.10 1.74 21.59
CA GLY A 254 29.22 0.31 21.95
C GLY A 254 27.95 -0.36 22.49
N GLU A 255 26.83 0.36 22.65
CA GLU A 255 25.55 -0.22 23.08
C GLU A 255 24.50 -0.19 21.95
N GLN A 256 23.77 -1.31 21.76
CA GLN A 256 22.54 -1.32 20.97
C GLN A 256 21.47 -0.56 21.73
N ALA A 257 21.24 0.70 21.37
CA ALA A 257 20.18 1.51 21.94
C ALA A 257 18.79 0.94 21.55
N LEU A 258 18.24 0.08 22.41
CA LEU A 258 16.84 -0.32 22.35
C LEU A 258 15.98 0.85 22.80
N LEU A 259 15.49 1.63 21.84
CA LEU A 259 14.37 2.53 22.09
C LEU A 259 13.08 1.71 22.06
N ASP A 260 12.41 1.63 23.21
CA ASP A 260 11.00 1.28 23.27
C ASP A 260 10.17 2.47 22.77
N VAL A 261 10.12 2.62 21.45
CA VAL A 261 9.30 3.64 20.79
C VAL A 261 7.86 3.16 20.80
N GLY A 262 7.01 3.81 21.58
CA GLY A 262 5.61 3.43 21.73
C GLY A 262 4.84 3.52 20.41
N ASN A 263 5.07 4.60 19.64
CA ASN A 263 4.49 4.79 18.30
C ASN A 263 5.45 5.56 17.38
N VAL A 264 5.61 5.10 16.14
CA VAL A 264 6.34 5.81 15.07
C VAL A 264 5.36 6.11 13.95
N SER A 265 5.20 7.39 13.63
CA SER A 265 4.46 7.84 12.45
C SER A 265 5.42 8.42 11.43
N ALA A 266 5.15 8.23 10.14
CA ALA A 266 5.88 8.87 9.05
C ALA A 266 4.90 9.43 8.04
N THR A 267 5.21 10.56 7.43
CA THR A 267 4.42 11.17 6.35
C THR A 267 5.39 11.79 5.36
N GLY A 268 5.15 11.67 4.06
CA GLY A 268 6.00 12.30 3.06
C GLY A 268 5.98 11.59 1.73
N THR A 269 7.03 11.82 0.93
CA THR A 269 7.20 11.22 -0.39
C THR A 269 8.47 10.38 -0.42
N ALA A 270 8.36 9.16 -0.93
CA ALA A 270 9.51 8.36 -1.32
C ALA A 270 9.47 8.21 -2.84
N ASN A 271 10.45 8.77 -3.53
CA ASN A 271 10.60 8.64 -4.97
C ASN A 271 11.48 7.42 -5.25
N LEU A 272 10.90 6.37 -5.79
CA LEU A 272 11.60 5.11 -6.00
C LEU A 272 12.41 5.06 -7.31
N VAL A 273 12.25 6.06 -8.20
CA VAL A 273 13.04 6.20 -9.43
C VAL A 273 14.38 6.87 -9.14
N THR A 274 14.33 7.99 -8.42
CA THR A 274 15.55 8.71 -8.00
C THR A 274 16.12 8.19 -6.69
N GLU A 275 15.48 7.16 -6.13
CA GLU A 275 15.68 6.67 -4.76
C GLU A 275 15.45 7.75 -3.68
N ALA A 276 14.96 8.95 -4.03
CA ALA A 276 14.93 10.10 -3.14
C ALA A 276 13.88 9.96 -2.03
N LEU A 277 14.31 10.20 -0.80
CA LEU A 277 13.45 10.24 0.38
C LEU A 277 13.18 11.70 0.77
N ASN A 278 11.93 11.98 1.13
CA ASN A 278 11.55 13.19 1.84
C ASN A 278 10.38 12.87 2.78
N LEU A 279 10.72 12.40 3.98
CA LEU A 279 9.76 11.95 4.99
C LEU A 279 9.89 12.81 6.24
N SER A 280 8.76 13.22 6.81
CA SER A 280 8.64 13.71 8.18
C SER A 280 8.20 12.54 9.05
N VAL A 281 9.09 12.10 9.93
CA VAL A 281 8.90 11.03 10.91
C VAL A 281 8.66 11.67 12.28
N SER A 282 7.74 11.12 13.07
CA SER A 282 7.52 11.53 14.46
C SER A 282 7.45 10.29 15.31
N ALA A 283 8.45 10.12 16.16
CA ALA A 283 8.56 9.03 17.13
C ALA A 283 8.08 9.53 18.49
N VAL A 284 7.21 8.75 19.13
CA VAL A 284 6.71 9.00 20.48
C VAL A 284 7.32 7.95 21.40
N LEU A 285 8.13 8.38 22.38
CA LEU A 285 8.70 7.46 23.36
C LEU A 285 7.61 6.98 24.31
N SER A 286 7.70 5.73 24.79
CA SER A 286 6.80 5.24 25.83
C SER A 286 6.87 6.12 27.08
N LYS A 287 5.80 6.18 27.88
CA LYS A 287 5.76 6.99 29.11
C LYS A 287 6.88 6.62 30.09
N ALA A 288 7.18 5.33 30.21
CA ALA A 288 8.28 4.84 31.06
C ALA A 288 9.64 5.35 30.56
N MET A 289 9.90 5.26 29.26
CA MET A 289 11.14 5.77 28.68
C MET A 289 11.20 7.31 28.75
N SER A 290 10.10 8.01 28.48
CA SER A 290 9.97 9.47 28.60
C SER A 290 10.28 9.94 30.02
N GLN A 291 9.86 9.20 31.04
CA GLN A 291 10.18 9.48 32.45
C GLN A 291 11.64 9.17 32.78
N GLN A 292 12.23 8.13 32.18
CA GLN A 292 13.63 7.77 32.38
C GLN A 292 14.58 8.79 31.72
N VAL A 293 14.23 9.30 30.53
CA VAL A 293 15.04 10.29 29.79
C VAL A 293 14.70 11.75 30.11
N GLY A 294 13.49 12.03 30.61
CA GLY A 294 13.06 13.36 31.05
C GLY A 294 13.10 13.56 32.57
N GLY A 295 13.40 12.49 33.33
CA GLY A 295 13.53 12.51 34.79
C GLY A 295 14.82 13.17 35.27
N THR A 296 14.85 13.54 36.54
CA THR A 296 15.87 14.36 37.23
C THR A 296 17.32 13.88 37.15
N SER A 297 17.62 12.74 36.52
CA SER A 297 18.94 12.11 36.51
C SER A 297 19.75 12.37 35.24
N ILE A 298 19.14 12.81 34.13
CA ILE A 298 19.85 13.28 32.92
C ILE A 298 19.16 14.56 32.45
N GLY A 299 19.70 15.72 32.87
CA GLY A 299 19.41 17.04 32.31
C GLY A 299 17.94 17.40 32.07
N GLY A 300 17.26 17.94 33.10
CA GLY A 300 15.87 18.43 33.06
C GLY A 300 15.54 19.55 32.05
N TYR A 301 16.37 19.78 31.03
CA TYR A 301 16.18 20.75 29.96
C TYR A 301 15.47 20.19 28.71
N MET A 302 15.33 18.86 28.56
CA MET A 302 14.59 18.29 27.42
C MET A 302 13.07 18.19 27.67
N ASN A 303 12.63 18.26 28.93
CA ASN A 303 11.28 17.83 29.32
C ASN A 303 10.17 18.87 29.00
N THR A 304 10.50 20.14 28.82
CA THR A 304 9.47 21.19 28.62
C THR A 304 9.18 21.50 27.16
N ALA A 305 10.06 21.12 26.23
CA ALA A 305 9.98 21.55 24.83
C ALA A 305 9.37 20.52 23.87
N LEU A 306 9.44 19.23 24.24
CA LEU A 306 9.19 18.10 23.33
C LEU A 306 8.08 17.17 23.82
N ALA A 307 7.50 17.41 25.00
CA ALA A 307 6.42 16.60 25.52
C ALA A 307 5.09 16.95 24.82
N ASN A 308 4.32 15.93 24.44
CA ASN A 308 2.93 16.11 24.03
C ASN A 308 2.03 16.38 25.25
N ASN A 309 0.74 16.59 25.02
CA ASN A 309 -0.24 16.84 26.09
C ASN A 309 -0.42 15.67 27.08
N GLN A 310 0.14 14.49 26.77
CA GLN A 310 0.11 13.29 27.61
C GLN A 310 1.42 13.10 28.41
N GLY A 311 2.40 14.00 28.25
CA GLY A 311 3.70 13.94 28.91
C GLY A 311 4.69 12.96 28.26
N GLU A 312 4.43 12.55 27.02
CA GLU A 312 5.33 11.68 26.24
C GLU A 312 6.24 12.55 25.37
N ILE A 313 7.52 12.19 25.29
CA ILE A 313 8.47 12.92 24.45
C ILE A 313 8.25 12.56 22.98
N VAL A 314 8.10 13.58 22.15
CA VAL A 314 7.96 13.47 20.69
C VAL A 314 9.25 13.93 20.03
N ILE A 315 9.85 13.04 19.22
CA ILE A 315 11.04 13.34 18.42
C ILE A 315 10.62 13.45 16.95
N PRO A 316 10.52 14.66 16.39
CA PRO A 316 10.27 14.86 14.98
C PRO A 316 11.60 14.82 14.21
N VAL A 317 11.66 14.01 13.17
CA VAL A 317 12.86 13.73 12.36
C VAL A 317 12.50 13.85 10.89
N LEU A 318 13.31 14.58 10.14
CA LEU A 318 13.30 14.57 8.69
C LEU A 318 14.21 13.45 8.19
N VAL A 319 13.68 12.61 7.31
CA VAL A 319 14.43 11.59 6.58
C VAL A 319 14.51 12.02 5.12
N THR A 320 15.70 12.40 4.69
CA THR A 320 16.01 12.86 3.34
C THR A 320 17.10 12.00 2.70
N GLY A 321 17.54 12.30 1.48
CA GLY A 321 18.61 11.53 0.83
C GLY A 321 18.05 10.39 -0.02
N THR A 322 18.66 9.20 0.03
CA THR A 322 18.18 8.04 -0.74
C THR A 322 17.92 6.81 0.12
N PHE A 323 17.29 5.76 -0.42
CA PHE A 323 17.15 4.47 0.28
C PHE A 323 18.50 3.87 0.72
N LYS A 324 19.55 4.08 -0.09
CA LYS A 324 20.92 3.60 0.21
C LYS A 324 21.64 4.49 1.22
N ASN A 325 21.44 5.80 1.13
CA ASN A 325 22.07 6.79 2.00
C ASN A 325 21.02 7.71 2.62
N PRO A 326 20.16 7.18 3.52
CA PRO A 326 19.18 8.01 4.19
C PRO A 326 19.90 8.97 5.14
N ARG A 327 19.50 10.23 5.10
CA ARG A 327 19.97 11.27 6.01
C ARG A 327 18.86 11.61 6.98
N PHE A 328 19.13 11.40 8.25
CA PHE A 328 18.22 11.73 9.32
C PHE A 328 18.66 13.03 9.98
N ALA A 329 17.73 13.98 10.11
CA ALA A 329 18.00 15.26 10.75
C ALA A 329 16.81 15.64 11.67
N PRO A 330 17.04 16.33 12.80
CA PRO A 330 15.95 16.90 13.57
C PRO A 330 15.07 17.81 12.71
N ASP A 331 13.74 17.67 12.82
CA ASP A 331 12.81 18.58 12.15
C ASP A 331 12.70 19.88 12.96
N LEU A 332 13.63 20.81 12.73
CA LEU A 332 13.72 22.07 13.49
C LEU A 332 12.45 22.93 13.37
N GLN A 333 11.73 22.84 12.24
CA GLN A 333 10.49 23.58 12.06
C GLN A 333 9.40 23.04 12.98
N LYS A 334 9.25 21.71 13.01
CA LYS A 334 8.28 21.04 13.89
C LYS A 334 8.66 21.16 15.36
N LEU A 335 9.95 21.09 15.69
CA LEU A 335 10.48 21.38 17.02
C LEU A 335 10.15 22.81 17.47
N ALA A 336 10.35 23.81 16.61
CA ALA A 336 10.01 25.19 16.91
C ALA A 336 8.49 25.37 17.12
N GLN A 337 7.65 24.70 16.32
CA GLN A 337 6.20 24.72 16.49
C GLN A 337 5.76 24.06 17.81
N MET A 338 6.37 22.94 18.20
CA MET A 338 6.08 22.28 19.48
C MET A 338 6.52 23.14 20.66
N LYS A 339 7.69 23.80 20.57
CA LYS A 339 8.10 24.80 21.55
C LYS A 339 7.11 25.95 21.63
N LEU A 340 6.69 26.53 20.50
CA LEU A 340 5.73 27.64 20.49
C LEU A 340 4.37 27.24 21.06
N LYS A 341 3.89 26.02 20.79
CA LYS A 341 2.65 25.48 21.39
C LYS A 341 2.80 25.22 22.90
N GLY A 342 3.96 24.79 23.36
CA GLY A 342 4.28 24.64 24.79
C GLY A 342 4.64 25.96 25.50
N LEU A 343 4.86 27.03 24.76
CA LEU A 343 5.23 28.37 25.23
C LEU A 343 4.06 29.37 25.16
N VAL A 344 2.82 28.91 25.04
CA VAL A 344 1.66 29.78 25.22
C VAL A 344 1.32 29.81 26.72
N PRO A 345 1.66 30.85 27.50
CA PRO A 345 1.02 31.06 28.78
C PRO A 345 -0.49 31.17 28.51
N ASN A 346 -1.29 30.39 29.25
CA ASN A 346 -2.75 30.49 29.22
C ASN A 346 -3.15 31.97 29.24
N PHE A 347 -3.78 32.44 28.16
CA PHE A 347 -4.29 33.81 28.04
C PHE A 347 -5.49 34.08 28.96
N GLU A 348 -5.83 33.14 29.85
CA GLU A 348 -6.82 33.35 30.90
C GLU A 348 -6.35 34.31 32.00
N ASN A 349 -5.08 34.75 32.01
CA ASN A 349 -4.66 35.84 32.90
C ASN A 349 -3.46 36.66 32.40
N PRO A 350 -3.67 37.68 31.53
CA PRO A 350 -2.59 38.54 31.03
C PRO A 350 -2.02 39.52 32.08
N GLY A 351 -2.59 39.59 33.29
CA GLY A 351 -2.19 40.55 34.32
C GLY A 351 -0.97 40.17 35.16
N ALA A 352 -0.49 38.92 35.11
CA ALA A 352 0.55 38.44 36.04
C ALA A 352 1.99 38.46 35.48
N ALA A 353 2.17 38.71 34.18
CA ALA A 353 3.49 38.63 33.53
C ALA A 353 4.29 39.95 33.54
N ALA A 354 3.66 41.08 33.89
CA ALA A 354 4.31 42.40 33.86
C ALA A 354 4.92 42.83 35.21
N SER A 355 4.70 42.08 36.30
CA SER A 355 5.06 42.51 37.66
C SER A 355 6.13 41.65 38.36
N GLY A 356 6.51 40.50 37.79
CA GLY A 356 7.33 39.50 38.49
C GLY A 356 8.86 39.68 38.46
N ILE A 357 9.42 40.54 37.60
CA ILE A 357 10.89 40.62 37.40
C ILE A 357 11.46 42.01 37.80
N LEU A 358 10.62 43.03 37.97
CA LEU A 358 11.07 44.36 38.42
C LEU A 358 10.90 44.61 39.94
N GLY A 359 10.13 43.76 40.65
CA GLY A 359 9.87 43.92 42.09
C GLY A 359 10.89 43.28 43.03
N THR A 360 11.82 42.46 42.53
CA THR A 360 12.79 41.72 43.36
C THR A 360 14.20 42.33 43.38
N LEU A 361 14.42 43.43 42.67
CA LEU A 361 15.69 44.18 42.62
C LEU A 361 15.66 45.54 43.34
N LEU A 362 14.49 45.99 43.83
CA LEU A 362 14.35 47.18 44.67
C LEU A 362 13.60 46.82 45.94
N GLY A 363 14.31 46.84 47.07
CA GLY A 363 13.85 46.29 48.35
C GLY A 363 12.89 47.16 49.16
N GLN A 364 12.86 46.82 50.47
CA GLN A 364 12.15 47.42 51.61
C GLN A 364 10.71 46.90 51.86
N LYS A 365 10.49 46.10 52.92
CA LYS A 365 10.32 46.43 54.37
C LYS A 365 8.97 47.07 54.71
N GLY A 366 8.18 46.38 55.55
CA GLY A 366 7.36 47.05 56.59
C GLY A 366 5.87 46.68 56.70
N ASN A 367 5.53 45.86 57.69
CA ASN A 367 4.43 45.92 58.68
C ASN A 367 2.98 46.37 58.38
N GLN A 368 2.04 45.54 58.92
CA GLN A 368 0.79 45.86 59.69
C GLN A 368 -0.33 46.64 58.96
N THR A 369 -1.67 46.47 59.12
CA THR A 369 -2.55 45.97 60.20
C THR A 369 -4.02 45.85 59.69
N GLN A 370 -4.79 44.90 60.26
CA GLN A 370 -6.22 44.87 60.64
C GLN A 370 -7.36 45.75 59.98
N GLN A 371 -8.36 45.03 59.41
CA GLN A 371 -9.82 44.98 59.76
C GLN A 371 -10.83 46.14 59.40
N PRO A 372 -12.19 45.95 59.45
CA PRO A 372 -13.10 45.86 58.28
C PRO A 372 -14.36 46.79 58.32
N GLN A 373 -15.19 46.88 57.25
CA GLN A 373 -16.65 47.20 57.38
C GLN A 373 -17.53 47.06 56.09
N GLN A 374 -18.72 46.43 56.30
CA GLN A 374 -20.12 46.65 55.80
C GLN A 374 -20.42 46.85 54.28
N GLN A 375 -21.38 46.19 53.58
CA GLN A 375 -22.79 45.71 53.72
C GLN A 375 -23.76 46.49 52.78
N GLN A 376 -24.54 45.75 51.95
CA GLN A 376 -25.89 45.97 51.34
C GLN A 376 -25.93 45.59 49.83
N GLN A 377 -26.57 44.49 49.41
CA GLN A 377 -28.00 44.30 49.00
C GLN A 377 -28.47 45.35 47.96
N GLN A 378 -29.04 45.05 46.79
CA GLN A 378 -30.19 44.18 46.50
C GLN A 378 -30.47 44.03 44.97
N GLN A 379 -30.88 42.82 44.57
CA GLN A 379 -31.94 42.43 43.60
C GLN A 379 -32.01 42.92 42.12
N GLN A 380 -31.93 41.93 41.22
CA GLN A 380 -32.60 41.80 39.90
C GLN A 380 -34.15 41.86 40.03
N PRO A 381 -34.97 42.15 38.98
CA PRO A 381 -35.02 41.37 37.72
C PRO A 381 -35.50 42.10 36.44
N GLY A 382 -35.59 41.37 35.31
CA GLY A 382 -36.67 41.62 34.33
C GLY A 382 -36.26 41.65 32.85
N VAL A 383 -36.47 40.52 32.17
CA VAL A 383 -36.25 40.26 30.74
C VAL A 383 -37.34 40.92 29.85
N GLN A 384 -37.74 42.16 30.13
CA GLN A 384 -38.88 42.80 29.47
C GLN A 384 -38.51 43.77 28.31
N GLN A 385 -37.23 43.99 28.01
CA GLN A 385 -36.81 44.98 27.00
C GLN A 385 -36.58 44.40 25.59
N LEU A 386 -37.00 43.16 25.33
CA LEU A 386 -36.84 42.50 24.03
C LEU A 386 -37.97 42.74 23.02
N LEU A 387 -39.00 43.54 23.32
CA LEU A 387 -40.16 43.67 22.41
C LEU A 387 -40.42 45.05 21.79
N ASP A 388 -39.71 46.11 22.17
CA ASP A 388 -39.95 47.47 21.61
C ASP A 388 -38.90 47.93 20.58
N LEU A 389 -37.99 47.06 20.16
CA LEU A 389 -37.02 47.36 19.10
C LEU A 389 -37.46 46.88 17.70
N PHE A 390 -38.75 46.55 17.53
CA PHE A 390 -39.37 46.28 16.23
C PHE A 390 -40.27 47.44 15.80
N GLY A 391 -39.72 48.40 15.07
CA GLY A 391 -40.56 49.38 14.38
C GLY A 391 -39.85 50.60 13.79
N LYS A 392 -39.35 50.47 12.54
CA LYS A 392 -39.57 51.37 11.39
C LYS A 392 -38.42 51.27 10.36
N LYS A 393 -38.79 50.87 9.13
CA LYS A 393 -38.03 50.91 7.85
C LYS A 393 -38.28 52.26 7.13
N PRO A 394 -37.78 52.56 5.89
CA PRO A 394 -36.69 52.00 5.06
C PRO A 394 -35.77 53.10 4.41
N GLN A 395 -34.73 52.71 3.64
CA GLN A 395 -34.48 53.02 2.19
C GLN A 395 -32.98 53.12 1.81
N LYS A 396 -32.51 52.23 0.90
CA LYS A 396 -31.87 52.54 -0.41
C LYS A 396 -31.30 51.27 -1.08
N ASN A 397 -31.70 51.05 -2.34
CA ASN A 397 -31.24 50.05 -3.33
C ASN A 397 -30.00 50.55 -4.12
N PRO A 398 -29.43 49.85 -5.13
CA PRO A 398 -29.33 48.41 -5.46
C PRO A 398 -27.86 47.97 -5.78
N PRO A 399 -27.58 46.67 -6.06
CA PRO A 399 -26.24 46.16 -6.40
C PRO A 399 -25.91 46.20 -7.91
N PRO A 400 -24.63 46.10 -8.31
CA PRO A 400 -24.19 46.15 -9.71
C PRO A 400 -24.41 44.82 -10.46
N PRO A 401 -24.51 44.84 -11.81
CA PRO A 401 -24.77 43.66 -12.62
C PRO A 401 -23.49 42.86 -12.97
N PRO A 402 -23.60 41.55 -13.27
CA PRO A 402 -22.55 40.76 -13.91
C PRO A 402 -22.82 40.60 -15.43
N PRO A 403 -21.97 39.91 -16.20
CA PRO A 403 -21.24 40.43 -17.37
C PRO A 403 -21.92 40.09 -18.71
N LYS A 404 -21.33 40.53 -19.83
CA LYS A 404 -21.58 39.96 -21.17
C LYS A 404 -20.41 39.08 -21.61
#